data_AF-A0A257PAA3-F1
#
_entry.id   AF-A0A257PAA3-F1
#
_cell.length_a   1.000
_cell.length_b   1.000
_cell.length_c   1.000
_cell.angle_alpha   90.00
_cell.angle_beta   90.00
_cell.angle_gamma   90.00
#
_symmetry.space_group_name_H-M   'P 1'
#
loop_
_entity.id
_entity.type
_entity.pdbx_description
1 polymer ?
#
loop_
_entity_poly.entity_id
_entity_poly.type
_entity_poly.pdbx_seq_one_letter_code
_entity_poly.pdbx_strand_id
1 'polypeptide(L)' 'YLGLTIETVSRTLSHMEKDKVIALPSPRRVMLKDRRTLRELNI' A
#
# COMPACT_ATOMS: atom_id res chain seq x y z
N TYR A 1 -9.05 12.13 7.22
CA TYR A 1 -9.11 11.16 6.11
C TYR A 1 -8.42 11.81 4.92
N LEU A 2 -7.50 11.11 4.23
CA LEU A 2 -6.39 11.69 3.43
C LEU A 2 -6.74 12.65 2.27
N GLY A 3 -7.99 13.07 2.05
CA GLY A 3 -8.37 13.97 0.95
C GLY A 3 -8.17 13.42 -0.46
N LEU A 4 -7.79 12.14 -0.59
CA LEU A 4 -7.53 11.45 -1.85
C LEU A 4 -8.74 10.62 -2.29
N THR A 5 -8.93 10.49 -3.60
CA THR A 5 -9.91 9.57 -4.17
C THR A 5 -9.51 8.12 -3.88
N ILE A 6 -10.52 7.26 -3.73
CA ILE A 6 -10.31 5.81 -3.48
C ILE A 6 -9.47 5.17 -4.59
N GLU A 7 -9.55 5.72 -5.81
CA GLU A 7 -8.83 5.30 -7.00
C GLU A 7 -7.32 5.50 -6.85
N THR A 8 -6.91 6.68 -6.36
CA THR A 8 -5.50 7.00 -6.10
C THR A 8 -4.94 6.10 -5.00
N VAL A 9 -5.71 5.90 -3.92
CA VAL A 9 -5.31 5.00 -2.83
C VAL A 9 -5.20 3.55 -3.30
N SER A 10 -6.14 3.09 -4.13
CA SER A 10 -6.12 1.74 -4.72
C SER A 10 -4.91 1.55 -5.63
N ARG A 11 -4.57 2.54 -6.47
CA ARG A 11 -3.42 2.45 -7.38
C ARG A 11 -2.11 2.36 -6.60
N THR A 12 -1.94 3.16 -5.55
CA THR A 12 -0.75 3.10 -4.69
C THR A 12 -0.65 1.75 -4.00
N LEU A 13 -1.74 1.23 -3.45
CA LEU A 13 -1.80 -0.10 -2.83
C LEU A 13 -1.44 -1.22 -3.81
N SER A 14 -2.00 -1.23 -5.02
CA SER A 14 -1.64 -2.21 -6.06
C SER A 14 -0.19 -2.09 -6.52
N HIS A 15 0.36 -0.87 -6.57
CA HIS A 15 1.77 -0.66 -6.91
C HIS A 15 2.70 -1.24 -5.85
N MET A 16 2.39 -1.04 -4.57
CA MET A 16 3.15 -1.59 -3.45
C MET A 16 3.04 -3.12 -3.33
N GLU A 17 1.92 -3.71 -3.78
CA GLU A 17 1.77 -5.17 -3.85
C GLU A 17 2.65 -5.77 -4.96
N LYS A 18 2.68 -5.13 -6.13
CA LYS A 18 3.56 -5.49 -7.24
C LYS A 18 5.04 -5.40 -6.86
N ASP A 19 5.39 -4.42 -6.04
CA ASP A 19 6.75 -4.23 -5.49
C ASP A 19 7.08 -5.22 -4.35
N LYS A 20 6.15 -6.13 -4.01
CA LYS A 20 6.24 -7.12 -2.91
C LYS A 20 6.42 -6.52 -1.51
N VAL A 21 6.25 -5.20 -1.36
CA VAL A 21 6.36 -4.48 -0.09
C VAL A 21 5.19 -4.81 0.83
N ILE A 22 4.00 -4.96 0.26
CA ILE A 22 2.78 -5.37 0.95
C ILE A 22 2.11 -6.53 0.21
N ALA A 23 1.22 -7.25 0.88
CA ALA A 23 0.29 -8.16 0.25
C ALA A 23 -1.13 -7.67 0.51
N LEU A 24 -1.98 -7.75 -0.50
CA LEU A 24 -3.40 -7.38 -0.43
C LEU A 24 -4.27 -8.63 -0.62
N PRO A 25 -4.43 -9.48 0.41
CA PRO A 25 -5.33 -10.63 0.31
C PRO A 25 -6.80 -10.24 0.11
N SER A 26 -7.18 -9.00 0.43
CA SER A 26 -8.51 -8.44 0.19
C SER A 26 -8.44 -6.91 0.13
N PRO A 27 -9.38 -6.21 -0.55
CA PRO A 27 -9.36 -4.75 -0.69
C PRO A 27 -9.43 -3.98 0.64
N ARG A 28 -9.81 -4.66 1.73
CA ARG A 28 -9.88 -4.09 3.08
C ARG A 28 -8.85 -4.68 4.06
N ARG A 29 -7.91 -5.50 3.57
CA ARG A 29 -6.89 -6.17 4.39
C ARG A 29 -5.53 -6.03 3.72
N VAL A 30 -4.69 -5.18 4.30
CA VAL A 30 -3.30 -4.99 3.91
C VAL A 30 -2.41 -5.77 4.87
N MET A 31 -1.62 -6.71 4.36
CA MET A 31 -0.60 -7.42 5.12
C MET A 31 0.77 -6.84 4.78
N LEU A 32 1.49 -6.40 5.80
CA LEU A 32 2.81 -5.81 5.67
C LEU A 32 3.84 -6.95 5.58
N LYS A 33 4.52 -7.08 4.43
CA LYS A 33 5.60 -8.07 4.27
C LYS A 33 6.95 -7.50 4.67
N ASP A 34 7.22 -6.26 4.27
CA ASP A 34 8.43 -5.56 4.66
C ASP A 34 8.13 -4.22 5.34
N ARG A 35 8.32 -4.20 6.65
CA ARG A 35 8.10 -3.01 7.49
C ARG A 35 9.16 -1.92 7.28
N ARG A 36 10.33 -2.24 6.72
CA ARG A 36 11.43 -1.28 6.54
C ARG A 36 11.19 -0.47 5.28
N THR A 37 10.82 -1.13 4.18
CA THR A 37 10.52 -0.48 2.90
C THR A 37 9.35 0.50 3.00
N LEU A 38 8.35 0.21 3.84
CA LEU A 38 7.22 1.11 4.05
C LEU A 38 7.56 2.37 4.85
N ARG A 39 8.65 2.34 5.63
CA ARG A 39 9.13 3.49 6.39
C ARG A 39 9.95 4.45 5.52
N GLU A 40 10.60 3.92 4.49
CA GLU A 40 11.36 4.68 3.48
C GLU A 40 10.44 5.39 2.46
N LEU A 41 9.19 4.92 2.29
CA LEU A 41 8.21 5.52 1.38
C LEU A 41 7.51 6.77 1.96
N ASN A 42 7.84 7.17 3.19
CA ASN A 42 7.29 8.34 3.88
C ASN A 42 8.37 9.44 4.00
N ILE A 43 8.72 10.04 2.87
CA ILE A 43 9.50 11.29 2.78
C ILE A 43 8.67 12.36 2.08
#